data_AF-A0A328KTJ3-F1
#
_entry.id   AF-A0A328KTJ3-F1
#
_cell.length_a   1.000
_cell.length_b   1.000
_cell.length_c   1.000
_cell.angle_alpha   90.00
_cell.angle_beta   90.00
_cell.angle_gamma   90.00
#
_symmetry.space_group_name_H-M   'P 1'
#
loop_
_entity.id
_entity.type
_entity.pdbx_description
1 polymer ?
#
loop_
_entity_poly.entity_id
_entity_poly.type
_entity_poly.pdbx_seq_one_letter_code
_entity_poly.pdbx_strand_id
1 'polypeptide(L)'
;MNRFRSYWYQWMIEQDANFVHKRKVTPASRLVITALLGSFAAIFQSAGNLIPGIGLFISPFATLPIFLAICYSIREGVLSYILTIFLLFIIEPSELIVFPFTTGLLGIALGVSFLQFKRRIWVISFSAICLLIGIMIILDIFRFPVLGPTIHTTMDIKVITLIFILSFLYCWIYAELCRIIMNRVYKVWS
;
A
#
# COMPACT_ATOMS: atom_id res chain seq x y z
N MET A 1 -30.00 -1.82 -11.05
CA MET A 1 -28.85 -2.73 -11.27
C MET A 1 -27.67 -2.07 -12.01
N ASN A 2 -27.88 -1.06 -12.88
CA ASN A 2 -26.80 -0.42 -13.64
C ASN A 2 -25.79 0.39 -12.81
N ARG A 3 -26.21 0.98 -11.68
CA ARG A 3 -25.38 1.87 -10.85
C ARG A 3 -24.25 1.13 -10.11
N PHE A 4 -24.47 -0.13 -9.73
CA PHE A 4 -23.46 -0.98 -9.11
C PHE A 4 -22.43 -1.45 -10.15
N ARG A 5 -22.91 -1.91 -11.31
CA ARG A 5 -22.03 -2.30 -12.41
C ARG A 5 -21.22 -1.11 -12.93
N SER A 6 -21.81 0.08 -13.04
CA SER A 6 -21.08 1.28 -13.46
C SER A 6 -20.01 1.71 -12.46
N TYR A 7 -20.20 1.48 -11.16
CA TYR A 7 -19.22 1.81 -10.13
C TYR A 7 -17.93 0.99 -10.25
N TRP A 8 -18.03 -0.32 -10.49
CA TRP A 8 -16.87 -1.21 -10.64
C TRP A 8 -16.12 -1.01 -11.96
N TYR A 9 -16.83 -0.56 -13.00
CA TYR A 9 -16.27 -0.23 -14.31
C TYR A 9 -15.86 1.24 -14.44
N GLN A 10 -16.05 2.05 -13.39
CA GLN A 10 -15.66 3.44 -13.39
C GLN A 10 -14.14 3.55 -13.46
N TRP A 11 -13.69 4.56 -14.20
CA TRP A 11 -12.30 4.91 -14.31
C TRP A 11 -11.83 5.46 -12.97
N MET A 12 -10.70 4.97 -12.47
CA MET A 12 -10.14 5.51 -11.23
C MET A 12 -9.48 6.87 -11.42
N ILE A 13 -9.13 7.20 -12.66
CA ILE A 13 -8.51 8.44 -13.05
C ILE A 13 -9.43 9.10 -14.09
N GLU A 14 -9.95 10.27 -13.76
CA GLU A 14 -10.80 11.07 -14.65
C GLU A 14 -9.96 11.92 -15.63
N GLN A 15 -8.67 12.15 -15.33
CA GLN A 15 -7.74 12.94 -16.14
C GLN A 15 -6.39 12.24 -16.31
N ASP A 16 -5.92 12.14 -17.55
CA ASP A 16 -4.69 11.46 -17.99
C ASP A 16 -3.57 11.39 -16.92
N ALA A 17 -3.22 10.17 -16.49
CA ALA A 17 -2.16 9.88 -15.51
C ALA A 17 -0.78 10.46 -15.91
N ASN A 18 -0.64 10.89 -17.17
CA ASN A 18 0.52 11.56 -17.73
C ASN A 18 0.76 12.98 -17.21
N PHE A 19 -0.15 13.57 -16.42
CA PHE A 19 0.01 14.96 -15.95
C PHE A 19 1.10 15.13 -14.88
N VAL A 20 1.25 14.18 -13.95
CA VAL A 20 2.26 14.28 -12.87
C VAL A 20 3.68 14.05 -13.40
N HIS A 21 3.82 13.24 -14.47
CA HIS A 21 5.12 12.87 -15.02
C HIS A 21 5.83 13.99 -15.80
N LYS A 22 5.13 15.08 -16.15
CA LYS A 22 5.65 16.15 -17.04
C LYS A 22 6.37 17.29 -16.33
N ARG A 23 6.40 17.36 -15.00
CA ARG A 23 7.08 18.47 -14.31
C ARG A 23 8.60 18.22 -14.29
N LYS A 24 9.38 19.12 -14.88
CA LYS A 24 10.85 19.15 -14.74
C LYS A 24 11.20 19.49 -13.29
N VAL A 25 11.31 18.46 -12.46
CA VAL A 25 11.79 18.55 -11.09
C VAL A 25 13.30 18.29 -11.09
N THR A 26 14.06 19.09 -10.34
CA THR A 26 15.51 18.90 -10.21
C THR A 26 15.81 17.55 -9.54
N PRO A 27 16.97 16.93 -9.83
CA PRO A 27 17.35 15.67 -9.18
C PRO A 27 17.40 15.80 -7.64
N ALA A 28 17.82 16.96 -7.12
CA ALA A 28 17.81 17.24 -5.69
C ALA A 28 16.39 17.20 -5.10
N SER A 29 15.41 17.84 -5.75
CA SER A 29 14.02 17.82 -5.29
C SER A 29 13.40 16.42 -5.35
N ARG A 30 13.77 15.59 -6.34
CA ARG A 30 13.34 14.17 -6.38
C ARG A 30 13.84 13.40 -5.17
N LEU A 31 15.14 13.52 -4.86
CA LEU A 31 15.73 12.89 -3.68
C LEU A 31 15.04 13.33 -2.39
N VAL A 32 14.76 14.63 -2.23
CA VAL A 32 14.06 15.15 -1.05
C VAL A 32 12.65 14.57 -0.92
N ILE A 33 11.89 14.51 -2.01
CA ILE A 33 10.53 13.93 -2.01
C ILE A 33 10.58 12.45 -1.64
N THR A 34 11.49 11.69 -2.25
CA THR A 34 11.68 10.26 -1.99
C THR A 34 12.08 10.01 -0.54
N ALA A 35 13.03 10.78 -0.02
CA ALA A 35 13.46 10.69 1.37
C ALA A 35 12.34 11.03 2.35
N LEU A 36 11.56 12.08 2.07
CA LEU A 36 10.45 12.51 2.90
C LEU A 36 9.32 11.47 2.95
N LEU A 37 8.92 10.94 1.79
CA LEU A 37 7.88 9.91 1.71
C LEU A 37 8.31 8.60 2.35
N GLY A 38 9.57 8.19 2.16
CA GLY A 38 10.14 7.01 2.82
C GLY A 38 10.20 7.18 4.33
N SER A 39 10.58 8.37 4.80
CA SER A 39 10.60 8.70 6.24
C SER A 39 9.20 8.65 6.85
N PHE A 40 8.19 9.20 6.17
CA PHE A 40 6.80 9.09 6.65
C PHE A 40 6.30 7.65 6.67
N ALA A 41 6.65 6.83 5.67
CA ALA A 41 6.31 5.42 5.68
C ALA A 41 6.97 4.70 6.86
N ALA A 42 8.23 4.98 7.17
CA ALA A 42 8.93 4.41 8.31
C ALA A 42 8.28 4.83 9.63
N ILE A 43 7.93 6.11 9.80
CA ILE A 43 7.25 6.62 11.00
C ILE A 43 5.91 5.92 11.19
N PHE A 44 5.05 5.88 10.16
CA PHE A 44 3.74 5.25 10.28
C PHE A 44 3.85 3.75 10.55
N GLN A 45 4.76 3.06 9.86
CA GLN A 45 4.94 1.63 10.08
C GLN A 45 5.44 1.37 11.50
N SER A 46 6.41 2.16 11.98
CA SER A 46 6.96 2.01 13.34
C SER A 46 5.95 2.29 14.45
N ALA A 47 4.87 3.04 14.15
CA ALA A 47 3.78 3.20 15.11
C ALA A 47 3.16 1.85 15.51
N GLY A 48 3.18 0.85 14.62
CA GLY A 48 2.61 -0.48 14.81
C GLY A 48 2.98 -1.15 16.13
N ASN A 49 4.27 -1.15 16.45
CA ASN A 49 4.80 -1.80 17.64
C ASN A 49 5.25 -0.80 18.74
N LEU A 50 5.58 0.45 18.39
CA LEU A 50 5.87 1.50 19.37
C LEU A 50 4.65 1.93 20.20
N ILE A 51 3.43 1.86 19.64
CA ILE A 51 2.18 2.22 20.34
C ILE A 51 1.25 1.00 20.31
N PRO A 52 1.35 0.06 21.27
CA PRO A 52 0.51 -1.13 21.29
C PRO A 52 -0.99 -0.79 21.21
N GLY A 53 -1.72 -1.52 20.36
CA GLY A 53 -3.16 -1.30 20.15
C GLY A 53 -3.45 -0.21 19.12
N ILE A 54 -3.22 1.06 19.46
CA ILE A 54 -3.56 2.20 18.56
C ILE A 54 -2.65 2.21 17.33
N GLY A 55 -1.37 1.90 17.52
CA GLY A 55 -0.34 1.82 16.49
C GLY A 55 -0.67 0.85 15.37
N LEU A 56 -1.34 -0.27 15.67
CA LEU A 56 -1.79 -1.23 14.67
C LEU A 56 -2.82 -0.64 13.69
N PHE A 57 -3.58 0.38 14.10
CA PHE A 57 -4.46 1.13 13.20
C PHE A 57 -3.71 2.20 12.41
N ILE A 58 -2.55 2.65 12.90
CA ILE A 58 -1.72 3.68 12.26
C ILE A 58 -0.75 3.08 11.23
N SER A 59 -0.18 1.90 11.49
CA SER A 59 0.73 1.18 10.58
C SER A 59 0.22 1.03 9.14
N PRO A 60 -1.06 0.66 8.91
CA PRO A 60 -1.73 0.71 7.61
C PRO A 60 -1.51 2.00 6.80
N PHE A 61 -1.35 3.16 7.44
CA PHE A 61 -1.14 4.44 6.76
C PHE A 61 0.23 4.54 6.09
N ALA A 62 1.21 3.68 6.43
CA ALA A 62 2.49 3.58 5.73
C ALA A 62 2.34 3.24 4.23
N THR A 63 1.22 2.63 3.86
CA THR A 63 0.84 2.33 2.47
C THR A 63 0.69 3.62 1.63
N LEU A 64 0.20 4.71 2.24
CA LEU A 64 -0.11 5.96 1.52
C LEU A 64 1.15 6.69 1.03
N PRO A 65 2.20 6.93 1.84
CA PRO A 65 3.43 7.55 1.35
C PRO A 65 4.09 6.77 0.22
N ILE A 66 4.10 5.43 0.29
CA ILE A 66 4.66 4.57 -0.78
C ILE A 66 3.81 4.66 -2.04
N PHE A 67 2.48 4.59 -1.91
CA PHE A 67 1.55 4.79 -3.03
C PHE A 67 1.80 6.13 -3.73
N LEU A 68 1.87 7.22 -2.97
CA LEU A 68 2.13 8.56 -3.51
C LEU A 68 3.49 8.65 -4.21
N ALA A 69 4.52 8.02 -3.65
CA ALA A 69 5.85 7.97 -4.25
C ALA A 69 5.83 7.25 -5.61
N ILE A 70 5.12 6.13 -5.72
CA ILE A 70 4.94 5.40 -6.98
C ILE A 70 4.15 6.23 -8.01
N CYS A 71 3.07 6.88 -7.58
CA CYS A 71 2.28 7.76 -8.44
C CYS A 71 3.10 8.95 -8.96
N TYR A 72 4.05 9.45 -8.17
CA TYR A 72 5.00 10.46 -8.62
C TYR A 72 5.98 9.91 -9.66
N SER A 73 6.62 8.77 -9.35
CA SER A 73 7.50 8.06 -10.27
C SER A 73 7.74 6.65 -9.73
N ILE A 74 7.57 5.63 -10.57
CA ILE A 74 7.80 4.23 -10.19
C ILE A 74 9.21 4.04 -9.61
N ARG A 75 10.23 4.69 -10.20
CA ARG A 75 11.62 4.60 -9.72
C ARG A 75 11.77 5.18 -8.31
N GLU A 76 11.19 6.35 -8.07
CA GLU A 76 11.27 7.03 -6.77
C GLU A 76 10.45 6.29 -5.72
N GLY A 77 9.31 5.70 -6.07
CA GLY A 77 8.53 4.87 -5.17
C GLY A 77 9.26 3.59 -4.73
N VAL A 78 9.98 2.93 -5.64
CA VAL A 78 10.84 1.78 -5.28
C VAL A 78 12.00 2.22 -4.38
N LEU A 79 12.64 3.35 -4.67
CA LEU A 79 13.70 3.90 -3.81
C LEU A 79 13.18 4.28 -2.41
N SER A 80 11.99 4.88 -2.34
CA SER A 80 11.30 5.22 -1.09
C SER A 80 11.01 3.95 -0.28
N TYR A 81 10.52 2.89 -0.93
CA TYR A 81 10.28 1.60 -0.29
C TYR A 81 11.56 0.96 0.26
N ILE A 82 12.65 0.96 -0.50
CA ILE A 82 13.96 0.46 -0.05
C ILE A 82 14.47 1.28 1.13
N LEU A 83 14.37 2.61 1.06
CA LEU A 83 14.76 3.50 2.15
C LEU A 83 13.97 3.20 3.42
N THR A 84 12.65 3.00 3.32
CA THR A 84 11.81 2.64 4.46
C THR A 84 12.27 1.35 5.13
N ILE A 85 12.63 0.33 4.36
CA ILE A 85 13.18 -0.93 4.89
C ILE A 85 14.47 -0.65 5.69
N PHE A 86 15.38 0.17 5.16
CA PHE A 86 16.60 0.53 5.87
C PHE A 86 16.33 1.32 7.15
N LEU A 87 15.37 2.25 7.13
CA LEU A 87 14.99 3.01 8.32
C LEU A 87 14.34 2.11 9.38
N LEU A 88 13.46 1.19 8.98
CA LEU A 88 12.84 0.23 9.88
C LEU A 88 13.87 -0.74 10.47
N PHE A 89 14.86 -1.16 9.69
CA PHE A 89 15.97 -1.98 10.22
C PHE A 89 16.69 -1.29 11.39
N ILE A 90 16.83 0.04 11.35
CA ILE A 90 17.50 0.82 12.40
C ILE A 90 16.56 1.11 13.57
N ILE A 91 15.31 1.50 13.30
CA ILE A 91 14.36 1.99 14.31
C ILE A 91 13.63 0.83 14.99
N GLU A 92 13.07 -0.09 14.20
CA GLU A 92 12.18 -1.12 14.68
C GLU A 92 12.26 -2.39 13.81
N PRO A 93 13.22 -3.29 14.12
CA PRO A 93 13.49 -4.47 13.30
C PRO A 93 12.34 -5.50 13.36
N SER A 94 11.41 -5.41 14.31
CA SER A 94 10.21 -6.26 14.38
C SER A 94 9.28 -6.04 13.18
N GLU A 95 9.15 -4.80 12.70
CA GLU A 95 8.29 -4.44 11.57
C GLU A 95 8.97 -4.68 10.21
N LEU A 96 10.24 -5.05 10.20
CA LEU A 96 11.04 -5.29 9.00
C LEU A 96 10.50 -6.45 8.15
N ILE A 97 9.82 -7.41 8.77
CA ILE A 97 9.20 -8.54 8.06
C ILE A 97 7.79 -8.16 7.62
N VAL A 98 7.05 -7.43 8.45
CA VAL A 98 5.65 -7.07 8.16
C VAL A 98 5.57 -6.07 7.01
N PHE A 99 6.37 -5.01 7.03
CA PHE A 99 6.33 -3.94 6.02
C PHE A 99 6.53 -4.41 4.58
N PRO A 100 7.65 -5.10 4.22
CA PRO A 100 7.94 -5.42 2.84
C PRO A 100 6.97 -6.44 2.24
N PHE A 101 6.29 -7.23 3.07
CA PHE A 101 5.36 -8.25 2.60
C PHE A 101 3.89 -7.82 2.73
N THR A 102 3.55 -6.79 3.51
CA THR A 102 2.16 -6.30 3.64
C THR A 102 1.98 -4.86 3.19
N THR A 103 2.17 -3.89 4.08
CA THR A 103 1.84 -2.47 3.89
C THR A 103 2.66 -1.84 2.76
N GLY A 104 3.97 -2.10 2.72
CA GLY A 104 4.85 -1.62 1.67
C GLY A 104 4.55 -2.28 0.32
N LEU A 105 4.35 -3.61 0.30
CA LEU A 105 3.98 -4.35 -0.91
C LEU A 105 2.66 -3.87 -1.49
N LEU A 106 1.66 -3.67 -0.63
CA LEU A 106 0.36 -3.14 -1.02
C LEU A 106 0.47 -1.72 -1.57
N GLY A 107 1.32 -0.87 -0.99
CA GLY A 107 1.55 0.48 -1.46
C GLY A 107 2.09 0.50 -2.89
N ILE A 108 3.04 -0.40 -3.19
CA ILE A 108 3.56 -0.60 -4.55
C ILE A 108 2.48 -1.18 -5.47
N ALA A 109 1.80 -2.25 -5.04
CA ALA A 109 0.79 -2.94 -5.84
C ALA A 109 -0.36 -2.01 -6.21
N LEU A 110 -0.88 -1.23 -5.26
CA LEU A 110 -1.89 -0.20 -5.50
C LEU A 110 -1.34 0.88 -6.41
N GLY A 111 -0.15 1.43 -6.15
CA GLY A 111 0.41 2.52 -6.95
C GLY A 111 0.64 2.15 -8.41
N VAL A 112 1.27 1.00 -8.65
CA VAL A 112 1.52 0.47 -10.00
C VAL A 112 0.20 0.15 -10.69
N SER A 113 -0.72 -0.49 -9.97
CA SER A 113 -2.04 -0.82 -10.52
C SER A 113 -2.84 0.42 -10.88
N PHE A 114 -2.75 1.46 -10.07
CA PHE A 114 -3.42 2.73 -10.29
C PHE A 114 -2.91 3.44 -11.55
N LEU A 115 -1.61 3.30 -11.85
CA LEU A 115 -0.99 3.85 -13.07
C LEU A 115 -1.27 3.00 -14.32
N GLN A 116 -1.27 1.67 -14.19
CA GLN A 116 -1.37 0.75 -15.33
C GLN A 116 -2.82 0.38 -15.69
N PHE A 117 -3.70 0.23 -14.71
CA PHE A 117 -5.06 -0.23 -14.94
C PHE A 117 -6.06 0.93 -14.90
N LYS A 118 -6.90 0.97 -15.93
CA LYS A 118 -7.92 1.99 -16.12
C LYS A 118 -9.17 1.77 -15.27
N ARG A 119 -9.51 0.52 -14.95
CA ARG A 119 -10.75 0.16 -14.23
C ARG A 119 -10.45 -0.21 -12.78
N ARG A 120 -11.36 0.21 -11.89
CA ARG A 120 -11.29 -0.04 -10.45
C ARG A 120 -11.16 -1.51 -10.08
N ILE A 121 -11.97 -2.39 -10.71
CA ILE A 121 -11.99 -3.81 -10.35
C ILE A 121 -10.60 -4.46 -10.51
N TRP A 122 -9.86 -4.11 -11.56
CA TRP A 122 -8.53 -4.68 -11.81
C TRP A 122 -7.52 -4.25 -10.75
N VAL A 123 -7.61 -3.01 -10.27
CA VAL A 123 -6.69 -2.52 -9.22
C VAL A 123 -6.94 -3.19 -7.89
N ILE A 124 -8.20 -3.31 -7.49
CA ILE A 124 -8.56 -3.96 -6.23
C ILE A 124 -8.18 -5.44 -6.30
N SER A 125 -8.50 -6.14 -7.38
CA SER A 125 -8.18 -7.56 -7.54
C SER A 125 -6.67 -7.81 -7.55
N PHE A 126 -5.89 -7.04 -8.31
CA PHE A 126 -4.44 -7.21 -8.35
C PHE A 126 -3.79 -6.95 -6.98
N SER A 127 -4.21 -5.86 -6.32
CA SER A 127 -3.68 -5.48 -5.01
C SER A 127 -4.06 -6.50 -3.93
N ALA A 128 -5.29 -7.03 -3.98
CA ALA A 128 -5.76 -8.06 -3.04
C ALA A 128 -5.01 -9.39 -3.22
N ILE A 129 -4.71 -9.80 -4.45
CA ILE A 129 -3.91 -11.01 -4.72
C ILE A 129 -2.48 -10.81 -4.21
N CYS A 130 -1.89 -9.64 -4.46
CA CYS A 130 -0.55 -9.31 -4.00
C CYS A 130 -0.46 -9.31 -2.46
N LEU A 131 -1.46 -8.72 -1.79
CA LEU A 131 -1.56 -8.71 -0.33
C LEU A 131 -1.77 -10.13 0.23
N LEU A 132 -2.61 -10.94 -0.40
CA LEU A 132 -2.82 -12.33 0.00
C LEU A 132 -1.50 -13.10 -0.04
N ILE A 133 -0.75 -13.01 -1.15
CA ILE A 133 0.56 -13.68 -1.29
C ILE A 133 1.51 -13.21 -0.20
N GLY A 134 1.55 -11.90 0.07
CA GLY A 134 2.35 -11.31 1.13
C GLY A 134 2.04 -11.85 2.52
N ILE A 135 0.75 -11.90 2.88
CA ILE A 135 0.29 -12.46 4.16
C ILE A 135 0.61 -13.96 4.26
N MET A 136 0.41 -14.72 3.19
CA MET A 136 0.74 -16.16 3.15
C MET A 136 2.23 -16.39 3.40
N ILE A 137 3.10 -15.61 2.77
CA ILE A 137 4.56 -15.68 2.99
C ILE A 137 4.91 -15.45 4.47
N ILE A 138 4.32 -14.45 5.11
CA ILE A 138 4.59 -14.16 6.53
C ILE A 138 4.11 -15.31 7.43
N LEU A 139 2.90 -15.83 7.18
CA LEU A 139 2.30 -16.86 8.01
C LEU A 139 2.99 -18.22 7.85
N ASP A 140 3.34 -18.62 6.63
CA ASP A 140 3.93 -19.94 6.35
C ASP A 140 5.45 -19.99 6.55
N ILE A 141 6.17 -18.98 6.04
CA ILE A 141 7.64 -18.99 6.01
C ILE A 141 8.21 -18.43 7.30
N PHE A 142 7.72 -17.26 7.71
CA PHE A 142 8.24 -16.58 8.90
C PHE A 142 7.57 -17.02 10.20
N ARG A 143 6.45 -17.76 10.12
CA ARG A 143 5.62 -18.21 11.26
C ARG A 143 5.34 -17.11 12.27
N PHE A 144 5.30 -15.87 11.81
CA PHE A 144 5.08 -14.72 12.67
C PHE A 144 3.58 -14.63 12.95
N PRO A 145 3.13 -14.76 14.21
CA PRO A 145 1.71 -14.77 14.52
C PRO A 145 1.15 -13.34 14.48
N VAL A 146 0.99 -12.79 13.27
CA VAL A 146 0.39 -11.46 13.04
C VAL A 146 -1.06 -11.42 13.58
N LEU A 147 -1.72 -12.57 13.67
CA LEU A 147 -3.13 -12.71 14.07
C LEU A 147 -3.33 -13.18 15.53
N GLY A 148 -2.25 -13.19 16.34
CA GLY A 148 -2.31 -13.61 17.74
C GLY A 148 -2.20 -15.14 17.94
N PRO A 149 -1.91 -15.58 19.18
CA PRO A 149 -1.52 -16.96 19.49
C PRO A 149 -2.67 -17.99 19.48
N THR A 150 -3.91 -17.57 19.21
CA THR A 150 -5.12 -18.40 19.36
C THR A 150 -5.52 -19.18 18.10
N ILE A 151 -4.84 -18.98 16.97
CA ILE A 151 -5.10 -19.74 15.75
C ILE A 151 -4.00 -20.79 15.62
N HIS A 152 -4.27 -21.99 16.12
CA HIS A 152 -3.40 -23.13 15.88
C HIS A 152 -3.23 -23.32 14.37
N THR A 153 -1.97 -23.36 13.95
CA THR A 153 -1.45 -23.37 12.58
C THR A 153 -1.84 -24.63 11.80
N THR A 154 -3.11 -24.77 11.46
CA THR A 154 -3.53 -25.55 10.31
C THR A 154 -4.07 -24.57 9.28
N MET A 155 -3.39 -24.50 8.13
CA MET A 155 -3.83 -23.73 6.95
C MET A 155 -5.11 -24.38 6.40
N ASP A 156 -6.22 -24.22 7.10
CA ASP A 156 -7.54 -24.62 6.64
C ASP A 156 -7.97 -23.69 5.50
N ILE A 157 -8.62 -24.24 4.49
CA ILE A 157 -9.15 -23.51 3.34
C ILE A 157 -10.11 -22.39 3.79
N LYS A 158 -10.75 -22.56 4.94
CA LYS A 158 -11.59 -21.54 5.60
C LYS A 158 -10.79 -20.31 6.02
N VAL A 159 -9.60 -20.48 6.58
CA VAL A 159 -8.75 -19.36 7.04
C VAL A 159 -8.21 -18.59 5.84
N ILE A 160 -7.75 -19.29 4.79
CA ILE A 160 -7.28 -18.66 3.54
C ILE A 160 -8.41 -17.85 2.89
N THR A 161 -9.61 -18.42 2.82
CA THR A 161 -10.79 -17.74 2.25
C THR A 161 -11.16 -16.50 3.06
N LEU A 162 -11.10 -16.58 4.40
CA LEU A 162 -11.36 -15.44 5.27
C LEU A 162 -10.32 -14.31 5.07
N ILE A 163 -9.04 -14.66 5.04
CA ILE A 163 -7.95 -13.69 4.78
C ILE A 163 -8.13 -13.03 3.42
N PHE A 164 -8.52 -13.79 2.39
CA PHE A 164 -8.77 -13.23 1.07
C PHE A 164 -9.94 -12.24 1.06
N ILE A 165 -11.07 -12.58 1.71
CA ILE A 165 -12.24 -11.68 1.81
C ILE A 165 -11.87 -10.38 2.53
N LEU A 166 -11.15 -10.49 3.65
CA LEU A 166 -10.69 -9.31 4.41
C LEU A 166 -9.69 -8.47 3.62
N SER A 167 -8.74 -9.12 2.92
CA SER A 167 -7.76 -8.46 2.06
C SER A 167 -8.45 -7.70 0.92
N PHE A 168 -9.49 -8.29 0.33
CA PHE A 168 -10.28 -7.66 -0.73
C PHE A 168 -11.03 -6.44 -0.20
N LEU A 169 -11.68 -6.55 0.96
CA LEU A 169 -12.37 -5.43 1.61
C LEU A 169 -11.39 -4.29 1.96
N TYR A 170 -10.22 -4.65 2.50
CA TYR A 170 -9.18 -3.70 2.87
C TYR A 170 -8.63 -2.97 1.64
N CYS A 171 -8.30 -3.69 0.57
CA CYS A 171 -7.86 -3.09 -0.70
C CYS A 171 -8.95 -2.21 -1.32
N TRP A 172 -10.23 -2.55 -1.17
CA TRP A 172 -11.33 -1.76 -1.67
C TRP A 172 -11.42 -0.39 -0.97
N ILE A 173 -11.32 -0.38 0.36
CA ILE A 173 -11.31 0.86 1.17
C ILE A 173 -10.10 1.71 0.79
N TYR A 174 -8.91 1.12 0.73
CA TYR A 174 -7.68 1.83 0.38
C TYR A 174 -7.70 2.38 -1.05
N ALA A 175 -8.22 1.64 -2.02
CA ALA A 175 -8.34 2.13 -3.39
C ALA A 175 -9.26 3.36 -3.48
N GLU A 176 -10.36 3.42 -2.71
CA GLU A 176 -11.21 4.62 -2.66
C GLU A 176 -10.49 5.79 -1.99
N LEU A 177 -9.79 5.54 -0.88
CA LEU A 177 -9.02 6.57 -0.19
C LEU A 177 -7.94 7.17 -1.13
N CYS A 178 -7.19 6.33 -1.81
CA CYS A 178 -6.19 6.73 -2.80
C CYS A 178 -6.80 7.56 -3.93
N ARG A 179 -7.97 7.17 -4.45
CA ARG A 179 -8.69 7.94 -5.47
C ARG A 179 -9.07 9.35 -4.97
N ILE A 180 -9.62 9.45 -3.76
CA ILE A 180 -10.00 10.75 -3.17
C ILE A 180 -8.78 11.65 -3.01
N ILE A 181 -7.68 11.10 -2.50
CA ILE A 181 -6.41 11.81 -2.33
C ILE A 181 -5.88 12.28 -3.69
N MET A 182 -5.83 11.41 -4.69
CA MET A 182 -5.34 11.77 -6.03
C MET A 182 -6.19 12.86 -6.69
N ASN A 183 -7.51 12.80 -6.58
CA ASN A 183 -8.38 13.86 -7.09
C ASN A 183 -8.16 15.20 -6.38
N ARG A 184 -7.91 15.18 -5.06
CA ARG A 184 -7.55 16.38 -4.29
C ARG A 184 -6.20 16.95 -4.72
N VAL A 185 -5.18 16.09 -4.86
CA VAL A 185 -3.83 16.47 -5.30
C VAL A 185 -3.92 17.09 -6.69
N TYR A 186 -4.64 16.47 -7.62
CA TYR A 186 -4.81 17.01 -8.97
C TYR A 186 -5.46 18.40 -8.96
N LYS A 187 -6.50 18.62 -8.15
CA LYS A 187 -7.18 19.92 -8.05
C LYS A 187 -6.28 21.04 -7.51
N VAL A 188 -5.31 20.71 -6.65
CA VAL A 188 -4.33 21.69 -6.11
C VAL A 188 -3.19 21.93 -7.10
N TRP A 189 -2.93 20.98 -8.00
CA TRP A 189 -1.84 21.03 -8.97
C TRP A 189 -2.27 21.57 -10.35
N SER A 190 -3.58 21.66 -10.61
CA SER A 190 -4.19 22.35 -11.76
C SER A 190 -4.38 23.83 -11.48
#